data_AF-A0A0F9JWU5-F1
#
_entry.id   AF-A0A0F9JWU5-F1
#
_cell.length_a   1.000
_cell.length_b   1.000
_cell.length_c   1.000
_cell.angle_alpha   90.00
_cell.angle_beta   90.00
_cell.angle_gamma   90.00
#
_symmetry.space_group_name_H-M   'P 1'
#
loop_
_entity.id
_entity.type
_entity.pdbx_description
1 polymer ?
#
loop_
_entity_poly.entity_id
_entity_poly.type
_entity_poly.pdbx_seq_one_letter_code
_entity_poly.pdbx_strand_id
1 'polypeptide(L)'
;MGHFTCHGEVPCISDHRLEFEVGWFTETIPPFCASFVPRGRLIVHVDCDLYSSASVVFECLRPHLVPGSIVIMDEAGTGDEYRAFVEAAISAVPIAHAGCAVAAVVNEVP
;
A
#
# COMPACT_ATOMS: atom_id res chain seq x y z
N MET A 1 10.05 13.40 -18.08
CA MET A 1 9.68 13.92 -16.75
C MET A 1 8.17 14.08 -16.78
N GLY A 2 7.46 13.10 -16.21
CA GLY A 2 6.00 13.02 -16.28
C GLY A 2 5.36 14.14 -15.46
N HIS A 3 4.47 14.90 -16.08
CA HIS A 3 3.70 15.95 -15.43
C HIS A 3 2.27 15.42 -15.25
N PHE A 4 2.09 14.52 -14.28
CA PHE A 4 0.78 13.96 -13.91
C PHE A 4 0.25 14.62 -12.64
N THR A 5 0.32 15.95 -12.56
CA THR A 5 -0.28 16.68 -11.42
C THR A 5 -1.74 16.99 -11.71
N CYS A 6 -2.61 16.69 -10.76
CA CYS A 6 -3.99 17.20 -10.73
C CYS A 6 -4.10 18.49 -9.92
N HIS A 7 -2.97 19.15 -9.59
CA HIS A 7 -2.92 20.31 -8.69
C HIS A 7 -3.58 20.08 -7.32
N GLY A 8 -3.61 18.83 -6.85
CA GLY A 8 -4.29 18.43 -5.61
C GLY A 8 -5.82 18.30 -5.74
N GLU A 9 -6.38 18.46 -6.93
CA GLU A 9 -7.80 18.21 -7.18
C GLU A 9 -8.08 16.71 -7.20
N VAL A 10 -9.05 16.29 -6.39
CA VAL A 10 -9.54 14.91 -6.35
C VAL A 10 -10.79 14.78 -7.22
N PRO A 11 -11.06 13.59 -7.79
CA PRO A 11 -12.29 13.35 -8.54
C PRO A 11 -13.55 13.66 -7.72
N CYS A 12 -14.55 14.31 -8.33
CA CYS A 12 -15.84 14.55 -7.69
C CYS A 12 -16.64 13.24 -7.64
N ILE A 13 -16.61 12.57 -6.47
CA ILE A 13 -17.32 11.31 -6.22
C ILE A 13 -18.20 11.47 -4.99
N SER A 14 -19.50 11.20 -5.14
CA SER A 14 -20.49 11.35 -4.06
C SER A 14 -20.67 10.10 -3.19
N ASP A 15 -19.72 9.17 -3.21
CA ASP A 15 -19.78 7.91 -2.46
C ASP A 15 -19.02 8.04 -1.14
N HIS A 16 -19.76 7.96 -0.03
CA HIS A 16 -19.23 8.09 1.33
C HIS A 16 -18.30 6.96 1.76
N ARG A 17 -18.16 5.90 0.96
CA ARG A 17 -17.21 4.80 1.22
C ARG A 17 -15.79 5.13 0.77
N LEU A 18 -15.61 6.25 0.06
CA LEU A 18 -14.35 6.67 -0.52
C LEU A 18 -13.84 7.92 0.18
N GLU A 19 -12.55 7.91 0.49
CA GLU A 19 -11.82 9.02 1.08
C GLU A 19 -10.50 9.20 0.33
N PHE A 20 -10.05 10.44 0.20
CA PHE A 20 -8.81 10.79 -0.50
C PHE A 20 -7.86 11.50 0.47
N GLU A 21 -6.67 10.93 0.64
CA GLU A 21 -5.59 11.53 1.44
C GLU A 21 -4.63 12.26 0.51
N VAL A 22 -4.78 13.58 0.37
CA VAL A 22 -4.02 14.41 -0.57
C VAL A 22 -2.73 14.93 0.07
N GLY A 23 -1.58 14.50 -0.44
CA GLY A 23 -0.28 14.97 0.02
C GLY A 23 0.82 13.95 -0.22
N TRP A 24 2.01 14.20 0.33
CA TRP A 24 3.11 13.25 0.28
C TRP A 24 2.86 12.07 1.21
N PHE A 25 3.30 10.86 0.81
CA PHE A 25 3.16 9.65 1.63
C PHE A 25 3.69 9.84 3.06
N THR A 26 4.83 10.51 3.23
CA THR A 26 5.43 10.84 4.54
C THR A 26 4.57 11.73 5.42
N GLU A 27 3.65 12.49 4.83
CA GLU A 27 2.79 13.44 5.53
C GLU A 27 1.39 12.86 5.79
N THR A 28 0.87 12.04 4.88
CA THR A 28 -0.53 11.58 4.90
C THR A 28 -0.71 10.17 5.43
N ILE A 29 0.20 9.24 5.12
CA ILE A 29 0.04 7.83 5.53
C ILE A 29 0.17 7.64 7.04
N PRO A 30 1.15 8.23 7.75
CA PRO A 30 1.25 8.05 9.20
C PRO A 30 -0.01 8.49 9.97
N PRO A 31 -0.57 9.70 9.77
CA PRO A 31 -1.79 10.09 10.47
C PRO A 31 -3.02 9.27 10.02
N PHE A 32 -3.11 8.88 8.75
CA PHE A 32 -4.15 7.97 8.28
C PHE A 32 -4.10 6.64 9.06
N CYS A 33 -2.95 5.95 9.08
CA CYS A 33 -2.81 4.66 9.75
C CYS A 33 -3.06 4.78 11.27
N ALA A 34 -2.64 5.89 11.90
CA ALA A 34 -2.87 6.13 13.32
C ALA A 34 -4.37 6.24 13.70
N SER A 35 -5.22 6.68 12.76
CA SER A 35 -6.66 6.81 12.97
C SER A 35 -7.48 5.68 12.32
N PHE A 36 -6.87 4.90 11.43
CA PHE A 36 -7.53 3.85 10.68
C PHE A 36 -7.82 2.63 11.56
N VAL A 37 -9.11 2.28 11.69
CA VAL A 37 -9.57 1.10 12.43
C VAL A 37 -10.13 0.07 11.43
N PRO A 38 -9.34 -0.94 11.05
CA PRO A 38 -9.79 -1.94 10.10
C PRO A 38 -10.93 -2.79 10.69
N ARG A 39 -11.98 -3.03 9.89
CA ARG A 39 -13.11 -3.89 10.28
C ARG A 39 -12.89 -5.37 9.97
N GLY A 40 -11.74 -5.73 9.41
CA GLY A 40 -11.41 -7.09 9.01
C GLY A 40 -10.11 -7.15 8.20
N ARG A 41 -9.96 -8.24 7.43
CA ARG A 41 -8.84 -8.41 6.49
C ARG A 41 -8.83 -7.31 5.43
N LEU A 42 -7.64 -6.89 5.05
CA LEU A 42 -7.43 -5.79 4.11
C LEU A 42 -7.07 -6.31 2.73
N ILE A 43 -7.43 -5.52 1.73
CA ILE A 43 -6.83 -5.58 0.40
C ILE A 43 -6.11 -4.24 0.24
N VAL A 44 -4.80 -4.29 0.05
CA VAL A 44 -3.94 -3.12 -0.12
C VAL A 44 -3.33 -3.19 -1.51
N HIS A 45 -3.50 -2.13 -2.30
CA HIS A 45 -2.82 -1.95 -3.56
C HIS A 45 -1.76 -0.88 -3.41
N VAL A 46 -0.51 -1.21 -3.73
CA VAL A 46 0.65 -0.34 -3.63
C VAL A 46 1.19 -0.13 -5.04
N ASP A 47 1.19 1.14 -5.45
CA ASP A 47 1.69 1.64 -6.73
C ASP A 47 2.31 3.01 -6.43
N CYS A 48 3.49 2.97 -5.82
CA CYS A 48 4.14 4.12 -5.18
C CYS A 48 5.35 4.63 -5.98
N ASP A 49 5.72 3.94 -7.06
CA ASP A 49 6.89 4.11 -7.94
C ASP A 49 8.27 4.01 -7.24
N LEU A 50 8.40 4.52 -6.02
CA LEU A 50 9.65 4.72 -5.29
C LEU A 50 9.68 3.91 -4.00
N TYR A 51 10.86 3.37 -3.70
CA TYR A 51 11.12 2.63 -2.46
C TYR A 51 10.79 3.48 -1.22
N SER A 52 11.19 4.76 -1.18
CA SER A 52 10.94 5.60 -0.01
C SER A 52 9.45 5.80 0.28
N SER A 53 8.62 5.86 -0.76
CA SER A 53 7.16 5.95 -0.62
C SER A 53 6.59 4.61 -0.12
N ALA A 54 7.01 3.50 -0.73
CA ALA A 54 6.56 2.16 -0.36
C ALA A 54 6.96 1.79 1.08
N SER A 55 8.17 2.14 1.53
CA SER A 55 8.61 1.87 2.91
C SER A 55 7.71 2.56 3.93
N VAL A 56 7.36 3.84 3.72
CA VAL A 56 6.43 4.55 4.61
C VAL A 56 5.07 3.84 4.66
N VAL A 57 4.56 3.41 3.51
CA VAL A 57 3.30 2.65 3.41
C VAL A 57 3.36 1.35 4.21
N PHE A 58 4.38 0.52 3.98
CA PHE A 58 4.47 -0.77 4.64
C PHE A 58 4.78 -0.67 6.12
N GLU A 59 5.66 0.24 6.56
CA GLU A 59 5.95 0.46 7.97
C GLU A 59 4.70 0.87 8.75
N CYS A 60 3.88 1.76 8.19
CA CYS A 60 2.66 2.24 8.84
C CYS A 60 1.52 1.23 8.76
N LEU A 61 1.38 0.49 7.65
CA LEU A 61 0.29 -0.49 7.48
C LEU A 61 0.55 -1.81 8.19
N ARG A 62 1.81 -2.17 8.46
CA ARG A 62 2.18 -3.45 9.08
C ARG A 62 1.33 -3.83 10.30
N PRO A 63 1.05 -2.95 11.28
CA PRO A 63 0.23 -3.29 12.43
C PRO A 63 -1.23 -3.60 12.12
N HIS A 64 -1.72 -3.21 10.93
CA HIS A 64 -3.10 -3.42 10.49
C HIS A 64 -3.25 -4.65 9.59
N LEU A 65 -2.15 -5.20 9.08
CA LEU A 65 -2.18 -6.42 8.29
C LEU A 65 -2.38 -7.61 9.23
N VAL A 66 -3.30 -8.49 8.87
CA VAL A 66 -3.62 -9.72 9.62
C VAL A 66 -3.58 -10.91 8.66
N PRO A 67 -3.45 -12.15 9.17
CA PRO A 67 -3.50 -13.33 8.32
C PRO A 67 -4.71 -13.34 7.39
N GLY A 68 -4.45 -13.55 6.10
CA GLY A 68 -5.43 -13.50 5.02
C GLY A 68 -5.68 -12.12 4.41
N SER A 69 -5.03 -11.05 4.89
CA SER A 69 -4.94 -9.79 4.13
C SER A 69 -4.18 -10.01 2.82
N ILE A 70 -4.50 -9.23 1.79
CA ILE A 70 -3.88 -9.30 0.47
C ILE A 70 -3.14 -8.00 0.22
N VAL A 71 -1.88 -8.09 -0.17
CA VAL A 71 -1.07 -6.97 -0.64
C VAL A 71 -0.79 -7.17 -2.13
N ILE A 72 -1.11 -6.17 -2.93
CA ILE A 72 -0.88 -6.12 -4.37
C ILE A 72 0.17 -5.04 -4.60
N MET A 73 1.25 -5.39 -5.28
CA MET A 73 2.33 -4.47 -5.67
C MET A 73 2.40 -4.45 -7.19
N ASP A 74 2.53 -3.27 -7.80
CA ASP A 74 2.66 -3.14 -9.26
C ASP A 74 4.03 -3.62 -9.74
N GLU A 75 5.06 -3.50 -8.89
CA GLU A 75 6.43 -3.97 -9.19
C GLU A 75 6.90 -5.11 -8.27
N ALA A 76 7.04 -6.32 -8.83
CA ALA A 76 7.58 -7.50 -8.15
C ALA A 76 9.11 -7.65 -8.27
N GLY A 77 9.68 -8.59 -7.50
CA GLY A 77 11.05 -9.07 -7.70
C GLY A 77 12.11 -8.16 -7.08
N THR A 78 12.96 -7.53 -7.90
CA THR A 78 13.96 -6.55 -7.40
C THR A 78 13.43 -5.12 -7.36
N GLY A 79 12.13 -4.96 -7.62
CA GLY A 79 11.45 -3.68 -7.59
C GLY A 79 11.45 -3.02 -6.21
N ASP A 80 11.27 -1.71 -6.23
CA ASP A 80 11.36 -0.87 -5.04
C ASP A 80 10.28 -1.21 -4.01
N GLU A 81 9.06 -1.52 -4.47
CA GLU A 81 7.92 -1.91 -3.64
C GLU A 81 8.13 -3.27 -2.98
N TYR A 82 8.51 -4.28 -3.77
CA TYR A 82 8.78 -5.61 -3.25
C TYR A 82 9.93 -5.60 -2.24
N ARG A 83 10.97 -4.79 -2.48
CA ARG A 83 12.05 -4.61 -1.52
C ARG A 83 11.56 -4.00 -0.21
N ALA A 84 10.79 -2.92 -0.26
CA ALA A 84 10.21 -2.29 0.93
C ALA A 84 9.30 -3.24 1.71
N PHE A 85 8.50 -4.05 0.99
CA PHE A 85 7.63 -5.07 1.58
C PHE A 85 8.42 -6.14 2.36
N VAL A 86 9.51 -6.64 1.77
CA VAL A 86 10.39 -7.63 2.41
C VAL A 86 11.09 -7.03 3.64
N GLU A 87 11.59 -5.80 3.54
CA GLU A 87 12.28 -5.12 4.64
C GLU A 87 11.33 -4.77 5.81
N ALA A 88 10.04 -4.51 5.54
CA ALA A 88 9.01 -4.38 6.58
C ALA A 88 8.73 -5.69 7.33
N ALA A 89 9.38 -6.81 6.96
CA ALA A 89 9.26 -8.12 7.57
C ALA A 89 7.81 -8.65 7.60
N ILE A 90 7.04 -8.37 6.54
CA ILE A 90 5.68 -8.90 6.37
C ILE A 90 5.79 -10.32 5.78
N SER A 91 5.30 -11.32 6.50
CA SER A 91 5.29 -12.70 6.00
C SER A 91 4.08 -12.91 5.09
N ALA A 92 4.32 -13.13 3.81
CA ALA A 92 3.28 -13.40 2.83
C ALA A 92 3.72 -14.41 1.77
N VAL A 93 2.75 -15.07 1.15
CA VAL A 93 2.97 -15.99 0.03
C VAL A 93 2.38 -15.38 -1.25
N PRO A 94 3.15 -15.28 -2.35
CA PRO A 94 2.63 -14.88 -3.64
C PRO A 94 1.51 -15.83 -4.10
N ILE A 95 0.39 -15.28 -4.55
CA ILE A 95 -0.78 -16.03 -5.02
C ILE A 95 -1.10 -15.79 -6.49
N ALA A 96 -0.62 -14.69 -7.08
CA ALA A 96 -0.82 -14.38 -8.49
C ALA A 96 0.25 -13.42 -9.01
N HIS A 97 0.51 -13.52 -10.31
CA HIS A 97 1.35 -12.60 -11.07
C HIS A 97 0.64 -12.18 -12.34
N ALA A 98 0.75 -10.90 -12.70
CA ALA A 98 0.25 -10.35 -13.96
C ALA A 98 1.25 -9.32 -14.49
N GLY A 99 2.10 -9.74 -15.43
CA GLY A 99 3.23 -8.91 -15.85
C GLY A 99 4.21 -8.73 -14.69
N CYS A 100 4.49 -7.48 -14.33
CA CYS A 100 5.35 -7.13 -13.20
C CYS A 100 4.62 -7.15 -11.86
N ALA A 101 3.28 -7.09 -11.86
CA ALA A 101 2.52 -7.03 -10.61
C ALA A 101 2.46 -8.39 -9.90
N VAL A 102 2.46 -8.33 -8.57
CA VAL A 102 2.33 -9.50 -7.70
C VAL A 102 1.27 -9.25 -6.62
N ALA A 103 0.43 -10.25 -6.39
CA ALA A 103 -0.44 -10.30 -5.23
C ALA A 103 0.08 -11.34 -4.23
N ALA A 104 0.18 -10.97 -2.96
CA ALA A 104 0.63 -11.84 -1.88
C ALA A 104 -0.39 -11.88 -0.74
N VAL A 105 -0.62 -13.06 -0.17
CA VAL A 105 -1.48 -13.27 1.00
C VAL A 105 -0.62 -13.28 2.25
N VAL A 106 -0.95 -12.42 3.22
CA VAL A 106 -0.28 -12.34 4.52
C VAL A 106 -0.58 -13.62 5.31
N ASN A 107 0.46 -14.29 5.80
CA ASN A 107 0.32 -15.54 6.57
C ASN A 107 0.43 -15.28 8.07
N GLU A 108 1.43 -14.49 8.47
CA GLU A 108 1.70 -14.14 9.86
C GLU A 108 2.25 -12.71 9.89
N VAL A 109 1.89 -11.95 10.93
CA VAL A 109 2.50 -10.65 11.23
C VAL A 109 3.12 -10.80 12.62
N PRO A 110 4.43 -10.54 12.79
CA PRO A 110 5.11 -10.71 14.08
C PRO A 110 4.57 -9.78 15.16
#